data_AF-A0A816GWG9-F1
#
_entry.id   AF-A0A816GWG9-F1
#
_cell.length_a   1.000
_cell.length_b   1.000
_cell.length_c   1.000
_cell.angle_alpha   90.00
_cell.angle_beta   90.00
_cell.angle_gamma   90.00
#
_symmetry.space_group_name_H-M   'P 1'
#
loop_
_entity.id
_entity.type
_entity.pdbx_description
1 polymer ?
#
loop_
_entity_poly.entity_id
_entity_poly.type
_entity_poly.pdbx_seq_one_letter_code
_entity_poly.pdbx_strand_id
1 'polypeptide(L)'
;MGAINRQYSRYENRNEKKYCDALERKASRKNDHNQLMEENVSTPHTHLNSSTINESFENGQSYHHNITEGRHHVDSMTQQIPPRGYTPQTTHTIVIPPSAAIPTFNGNISENPRQFLIRVKEYAETINHWNDQALLNGISQFLRETALEWYCQLRTSNRRPQTWTEFIGIFLNQFNSPMRRARQEQQWKNCKQEENETINEFIVRLRALWQEQKPNENEDDLIRHLMCKMRNNVLTMIGISRCGSLDEIIIEAQKVEEILYQRNKQLHRNSNQDRPQNNTSTTSIYNNDNPYEIQAVSAYQKNRQMKTYAAGNYTNKYYGNDHQSSQWGNYSSYPTTNRRDTYSTYETRCYACGKKGHNRNNCPQQYNTYSQQQSWYYPKNDDGAQDGRDHGAPN
;
A
#
# COMPACT_ATOMS: atom_id res chain seq x y z
N MET A 1 27.13 10.95 -9.23
CA MET A 1 25.84 11.12 -8.51
C MET A 1 25.39 9.92 -7.67
N GLY A 2 25.94 8.70 -7.81
CA GLY A 2 25.47 7.51 -7.07
C GLY A 2 25.89 7.36 -5.59
N ALA A 3 26.83 8.19 -5.09
CA ALA A 3 27.29 8.14 -3.71
C ALA A 3 26.38 8.92 -2.74
N ILE A 4 25.80 10.03 -3.20
CA ILE A 4 24.96 10.92 -2.38
C ILE A 4 23.62 10.24 -2.03
N ASN A 5 23.01 9.50 -2.96
CA ASN A 5 21.77 8.76 -2.70
C ASN A 5 21.94 7.62 -1.70
N ARG A 6 23.13 7.00 -1.59
CA ARG A 6 23.38 5.93 -0.60
C ARG A 6 23.49 6.47 0.83
N GLN A 7 24.03 7.67 1.01
CA GLN A 7 24.11 8.29 2.34
C GLN A 7 22.75 8.74 2.84
N TYR A 8 21.91 9.33 1.99
CA TYR A 8 20.54 9.72 2.35
C TYR A 8 19.67 8.51 2.77
N SER A 9 19.72 7.42 2.01
CA SER A 9 18.99 6.19 2.34
C SER A 9 19.41 5.57 3.68
N ARG A 10 20.70 5.64 4.05
CA ARG A 10 21.18 5.15 5.37
C ARG A 10 20.75 6.04 6.54
N TYR A 11 20.67 7.35 6.35
CA TYR A 11 20.23 8.27 7.40
C TYR A 11 18.73 8.16 7.69
N GLU A 12 17.90 7.95 6.65
CA GLU A 12 16.45 7.84 6.82
C GLU A 12 16.02 6.51 7.46
N ASN A 13 16.65 5.39 7.10
CA ASN A 13 16.44 4.10 7.79
C ASN A 13 16.74 4.19 9.30
N ARG A 14 17.68 5.07 9.73
CA ARG A 14 17.93 5.30 11.16
C ARG A 14 16.78 6.04 11.84
N ASN A 15 16.07 6.93 11.16
CA ASN A 15 14.98 7.69 11.76
C ASN A 15 13.69 6.87 11.86
N GLU A 16 13.36 6.06 10.85
CA GLU A 16 12.26 5.08 10.95
C GLU A 16 12.54 4.06 12.04
N LYS A 17 13.76 3.49 12.09
CA LYS A 17 14.15 2.59 13.17
C LYS A 17 14.01 3.25 14.55
N LYS A 18 14.50 4.48 14.72
CA LYS A 18 14.32 5.24 15.98
C LYS A 18 12.86 5.47 16.34
N TYR A 19 11.98 5.70 15.37
CA TYR A 19 10.55 5.88 15.62
C TYR A 19 9.89 4.56 16.06
N CYS A 20 10.19 3.45 15.39
CA CYS A 20 9.75 2.11 15.78
C CYS A 20 10.27 1.74 17.18
N ASP A 21 11.57 1.91 17.44
CA ASP A 21 12.19 1.65 18.74
C ASP A 21 11.59 2.55 19.84
N ALA A 22 11.26 3.81 19.54
CA ALA A 22 10.62 4.72 20.49
C ALA A 22 9.17 4.31 20.80
N LEU A 23 8.44 3.82 19.79
CA LEU A 23 7.10 3.26 19.97
C LEU A 23 7.13 1.94 20.75
N GLU A 24 8.17 1.12 20.59
CA GLU A 24 8.39 -0.09 21.40
C GLU A 24 8.67 0.25 22.87
N ARG A 25 9.58 1.20 23.14
CA ARG A 25 9.85 1.64 24.53
C ARG A 25 8.61 2.20 25.22
N LYS A 26 7.74 2.92 24.49
CA LYS A 26 6.47 3.43 25.04
C LYS A 26 5.47 2.31 25.33
N ALA A 27 5.48 1.23 24.54
CA ALA A 27 4.61 0.08 24.77
C ALA A 27 5.09 -0.76 25.98
N SER A 28 6.39 -1.02 26.08
CA SER A 28 6.98 -1.75 27.23
C SER A 28 6.63 -1.09 28.56
N ARG A 29 6.77 0.24 28.65
CA ARG A 29 6.43 1.00 29.87
C ARG A 29 4.95 0.90 30.26
N LYS A 30 4.04 0.71 29.31
CA LYS A 30 2.61 0.50 29.61
C LYS A 30 2.36 -0.91 30.13
N ASN A 31 3.10 -1.90 29.66
CA ASN A 31 2.97 -3.28 30.12
C ASN A 31 3.51 -3.43 31.56
N ASP A 32 4.65 -2.83 31.87
CA ASP A 32 5.22 -2.82 33.23
C ASP A 32 4.28 -2.12 34.23
N HIS A 33 3.58 -1.07 33.79
CA HIS A 33 2.60 -0.36 34.62
C HIS A 33 1.35 -1.21 34.91
N ASN A 34 0.91 -2.04 33.95
CA ASN A 34 -0.20 -2.97 34.18
C ASN A 34 0.22 -4.14 35.08
N GLN A 35 1.45 -4.64 34.94
CA GLN A 35 1.97 -5.74 35.76
C GLN A 35 2.12 -5.34 37.25
N LEU A 36 2.57 -4.11 37.53
CA LEU A 36 2.66 -3.56 38.90
C LEU A 36 1.28 -3.34 39.57
N MET A 37 0.22 -3.20 38.77
CA MET A 37 -1.16 -3.12 39.30
C MET A 37 -1.71 -4.50 39.66
N GLU A 38 -1.27 -5.56 39.00
CA GLU A 38 -1.70 -6.94 39.29
C GLU A 38 -0.95 -7.55 40.49
N GLU A 39 0.33 -7.21 40.70
CA GLU A 39 1.10 -7.70 41.85
C GLU A 39 0.64 -7.13 43.21
N ASN A 40 -0.10 -6.01 43.23
CA ASN A 40 -0.64 -5.43 44.47
C ASN A 40 -1.97 -6.05 44.95
N VAL A 41 -2.54 -7.02 44.22
CA VAL A 41 -3.84 -7.63 44.56
C VAL A 41 -3.70 -9.04 45.13
N SER A 42 -2.50 -9.63 45.20
CA SER A 42 -2.33 -11.03 45.61
C SER A 42 -1.34 -11.24 46.76
N THR A 43 -1.88 -11.52 47.94
CA THR A 43 -1.19 -12.22 49.06
C THR A 43 -2.24 -12.86 49.98
N PRO A 44 -1.93 -13.93 50.74
CA PRO A 44 -1.86 -15.31 50.24
C PRO A 44 -2.79 -16.28 51.02
N HIS A 45 -3.17 -17.42 50.41
CA HIS A 45 -3.64 -18.58 51.16
C HIS A 45 -3.11 -19.92 50.59
N THR A 46 -2.26 -20.54 51.40
CA THR A 46 -2.14 -21.99 51.71
C THR A 46 -1.99 -23.04 50.61
N HIS A 47 -0.78 -23.62 50.58
CA HIS A 47 -0.41 -25.04 50.42
C HIS A 47 -1.52 -26.06 50.10
N LEU A 48 -1.29 -26.88 49.06
CA LEU A 48 -1.16 -28.35 49.17
C LEU A 48 -0.74 -29.02 47.84
N ASN A 49 0.24 -29.92 47.99
CA ASN A 49 0.70 -31.06 47.17
C ASN A 49 -0.05 -31.43 45.87
N SER A 50 0.70 -31.74 44.81
CA SER A 50 0.60 -33.05 44.12
C SER A 50 1.73 -33.29 43.13
N SER A 51 1.97 -34.59 42.97
CA SER A 51 3.18 -35.25 42.51
C SER A 51 3.08 -35.69 41.04
N THR A 52 4.25 -35.86 40.40
CA THR A 52 4.61 -36.88 39.39
C THR A 52 3.66 -37.18 38.22
N ILE A 53 4.17 -37.11 36.99
CA ILE A 53 4.42 -38.27 36.10
C ILE A 53 5.26 -37.79 34.90
N ASN A 54 6.40 -38.44 34.70
CA ASN A 54 7.22 -38.40 33.49
C ASN A 54 6.74 -39.52 32.56
N GLU A 55 6.41 -39.21 31.31
CA GLU A 55 6.33 -40.20 30.24
C GLU A 55 7.17 -39.77 29.04
N SER A 56 8.21 -40.57 28.81
CA SER A 56 9.10 -40.55 27.66
C SER A 56 8.41 -41.24 26.48
N PHE A 57 8.39 -40.61 25.31
CA PHE A 57 8.06 -41.26 24.05
C PHE A 57 9.29 -41.33 23.15
N GLU A 58 9.91 -42.50 23.10
CA GLU A 58 10.73 -42.95 21.97
C GLU A 58 9.89 -43.92 21.15
N ASN A 59 9.75 -43.69 19.84
CA ASN A 59 9.78 -44.78 18.88
C ASN A 59 9.99 -44.25 17.45
N GLY A 60 11.10 -44.69 16.84
CA GLY A 60 11.31 -44.56 15.41
C GLY A 60 10.63 -45.71 14.65
N GLN A 61 10.41 -45.51 13.35
CA GLN A 61 10.48 -46.58 12.36
C GLN A 61 10.65 -46.00 10.96
N SER A 62 11.72 -46.48 10.32
CA SER A 62 12.16 -46.21 8.96
C SER A 62 11.51 -47.23 8.01
N TYR A 63 10.92 -46.77 6.91
CA TYR A 63 10.42 -47.63 5.84
C TYR A 63 11.24 -47.42 4.56
N HIS A 64 12.09 -48.40 4.25
CA HIS A 64 12.66 -48.62 2.93
C HIS A 64 11.67 -49.45 2.10
N HIS A 65 11.22 -48.92 0.95
CA HIS A 65 10.52 -49.70 -0.08
C HIS A 65 11.41 -49.80 -1.33
N ASN A 66 11.89 -51.01 -1.60
CA ASN A 66 12.46 -51.42 -2.88
C ASN A 66 11.32 -51.83 -3.82
N ILE A 67 11.32 -51.34 -5.06
CA ILE A 67 10.41 -51.75 -6.13
C ILE A 67 11.20 -52.67 -7.07
N THR A 68 10.75 -53.92 -7.14
CA THR A 68 11.28 -54.97 -8.01
C THR A 68 10.47 -55.00 -9.31
N GLU A 69 11.19 -55.04 -10.44
CA GLU A 69 10.66 -55.23 -11.79
C GLU A 69 10.06 -56.63 -11.98
N GLY A 70 8.94 -56.71 -12.72
CA GLY A 70 8.31 -57.97 -13.11
C GLY A 70 7.59 -57.85 -14.45
N ARG A 71 8.32 -58.14 -15.53
CA ARG A 71 7.75 -58.48 -16.85
C ARG A 71 7.05 -59.84 -16.75
N HIS A 72 5.76 -59.91 -17.05
CA HIS A 72 5.16 -61.14 -17.56
C HIS A 72 4.17 -60.86 -18.70
N HIS A 73 4.44 -61.56 -19.78
CA HIS A 73 3.71 -61.71 -21.02
C HIS A 73 2.92 -63.02 -20.92
N VAL A 74 1.59 -62.99 -21.10
CA VAL A 74 0.79 -64.15 -21.55
C VAL A 74 -0.61 -63.72 -22.02
N ASP A 75 -0.87 -64.03 -23.28
CA ASP A 75 -2.03 -64.69 -23.89
C ASP A 75 -3.49 -64.25 -23.63
N SER A 76 -4.06 -63.75 -24.73
CA SER A 76 -5.34 -64.14 -25.35
C SER A 76 -6.28 -65.06 -24.56
N MET A 77 -7.38 -64.46 -24.09
CA MET A 77 -8.69 -65.12 -24.05
C MET A 77 -9.77 -64.16 -24.55
N THR A 78 -10.39 -64.54 -25.68
CA THR A 78 -11.54 -63.88 -26.28
C THR A 78 -12.79 -64.18 -25.45
N GLN A 79 -13.21 -63.23 -24.61
CA GLN A 79 -14.52 -63.26 -23.95
C GLN A 79 -15.47 -62.24 -24.60
N GLN A 80 -16.59 -62.75 -25.12
CA GLN A 80 -17.70 -61.97 -25.66
C GLN A 80 -18.38 -61.17 -24.54
N ILE A 81 -18.39 -59.85 -24.71
CA ILE A 81 -19.01 -58.88 -23.80
C ILE A 81 -20.48 -58.66 -24.26
N PRO A 82 -21.46 -58.67 -23.36
CA PRO A 82 -22.87 -58.38 -23.66
C PRO A 82 -23.09 -56.92 -24.13
N PRO A 83 -24.21 -56.62 -24.82
CA PRO A 83 -24.45 -55.31 -25.41
C PRO A 83 -24.54 -54.24 -24.31
N ARG A 84 -23.57 -53.31 -24.33
CA ARG A 84 -23.51 -52.11 -23.49
C ARG A 84 -24.80 -51.31 -23.67
N GLY A 85 -25.56 -51.16 -22.58
CA GLY A 85 -26.52 -50.08 -22.44
C GLY A 85 -25.79 -48.75 -22.61
N TYR A 86 -26.28 -47.92 -23.52
CA TYR A 86 -25.78 -46.57 -23.76
C TYR A 86 -26.01 -45.74 -22.49
N THR A 87 -24.96 -45.58 -21.68
CA THR A 87 -24.94 -44.52 -20.68
C THR A 87 -24.92 -43.18 -21.42
N PRO A 88 -25.76 -42.21 -21.04
CA PRO A 88 -25.74 -40.89 -21.66
C PRO A 88 -24.34 -40.30 -21.48
N GLN A 89 -23.66 -40.07 -22.61
CA GLN A 89 -22.36 -39.42 -22.60
C GLN A 89 -22.54 -38.03 -22.00
N THR A 90 -22.11 -37.86 -20.75
CA THR A 90 -21.88 -36.56 -20.14
C THR A 90 -20.85 -35.85 -21.00
N THR A 91 -21.35 -34.94 -21.84
CA THR A 91 -20.53 -33.97 -22.56
C THR A 91 -19.84 -33.10 -21.51
N HIS A 92 -18.61 -33.49 -21.15
CA HIS A 92 -17.72 -32.63 -20.38
C HIS A 92 -17.44 -31.41 -21.23
N THR A 93 -18.24 -30.37 -21.03
CA THR A 93 -17.98 -29.05 -21.56
C THR A 93 -16.71 -28.58 -20.86
N ILE A 94 -15.56 -28.79 -21.51
CA ILE A 94 -14.29 -28.24 -21.08
C ILE A 94 -14.47 -26.73 -21.19
N VAL A 95 -14.75 -26.10 -20.06
CA VAL A 95 -14.72 -24.64 -19.93
C VAL A 95 -13.26 -24.25 -20.10
N ILE A 96 -12.88 -23.94 -21.34
CA ILE A 96 -11.57 -23.36 -21.64
C ILE A 96 -11.56 -22.01 -20.91
N PRO A 97 -10.70 -21.82 -19.89
CA PRO A 97 -10.64 -20.55 -19.19
C PRO A 97 -10.36 -19.44 -20.21
N PRO A 98 -10.96 -18.25 -20.03
CA PRO A 98 -10.81 -17.15 -20.97
C PRO A 98 -9.33 -16.92 -21.23
N SER A 99 -8.94 -16.93 -22.51
CA SER A 99 -7.57 -16.78 -22.98
C SER A 99 -6.90 -15.64 -22.22
N ALA A 100 -5.99 -15.98 -21.30
CA ALA A 100 -5.23 -15.00 -20.56
C ALA A 100 -4.53 -14.10 -21.59
N ALA A 101 -4.89 -12.81 -21.61
CA ALA A 101 -4.34 -11.88 -22.58
C ALA A 101 -2.81 -11.96 -22.51
N ILE A 102 -2.18 -12.15 -23.67
CA ILE A 102 -0.73 -12.31 -23.76
C ILE A 102 -0.08 -11.09 -23.09
N PRO A 103 0.78 -11.28 -22.08
CA PRO A 103 1.39 -10.16 -21.39
C PRO A 103 2.29 -9.40 -22.36
N THR A 104 2.10 -8.08 -22.44
CA THR A 104 2.90 -7.21 -23.30
C THR A 104 3.52 -6.08 -22.49
N PHE A 105 4.65 -5.56 -22.96
CA PHE A 105 5.33 -4.41 -22.35
C PHE A 105 5.91 -3.50 -23.40
N ASN A 106 5.50 -2.23 -23.35
CA ASN A 106 5.86 -1.22 -24.34
C ASN A 106 7.11 -0.43 -23.93
N GLY A 107 7.44 -0.40 -22.63
CA GLY A 107 8.53 0.42 -22.08
C GLY A 107 8.07 1.77 -21.54
N ASN A 108 6.76 1.95 -21.33
CA ASN A 108 6.18 3.21 -20.87
C ASN A 108 6.42 3.44 -19.36
N ILE A 109 6.46 4.72 -18.97
CA ILE A 109 6.66 5.13 -17.57
C ILE A 109 5.44 4.84 -16.66
N SER A 110 4.31 4.42 -17.25
CA SER A 110 3.14 3.94 -16.52
C SER A 110 3.20 2.43 -16.24
N GLU A 111 3.95 1.66 -17.04
CA GLU A 111 3.96 0.19 -16.96
C GLU A 111 4.93 -0.34 -15.92
N ASN A 112 4.53 -1.32 -15.13
CA ASN A 112 5.38 -1.87 -14.08
C ASN A 112 6.29 -3.00 -14.61
N PRO A 113 7.62 -2.80 -14.69
CA PRO A 113 8.53 -3.79 -15.28
C PRO A 113 8.63 -5.07 -14.43
N ARG A 114 8.49 -5.00 -13.10
CA ARG A 114 8.49 -6.19 -12.25
C ARG A 114 7.23 -7.02 -12.45
N GLN A 115 6.08 -6.37 -12.44
CA GLN A 115 4.80 -7.06 -12.66
C GLN A 115 4.74 -7.72 -14.04
N PHE A 116 5.31 -7.05 -15.05
CA PHE A 116 5.43 -7.63 -16.38
C PHE A 116 6.27 -8.92 -16.37
N LEU A 117 7.46 -8.91 -15.76
CA LEU A 117 8.32 -10.09 -15.67
C LEU A 117 7.65 -11.26 -14.96
N ILE A 118 6.89 -11.00 -13.89
CA ILE A 118 6.11 -12.04 -13.18
C ILE A 118 5.08 -12.65 -14.13
N ARG A 119 4.25 -11.82 -14.78
CA ARG A 119 3.19 -12.28 -15.69
C ARG A 119 3.73 -13.04 -16.89
N VAL A 120 4.86 -12.58 -17.45
CA VAL A 120 5.51 -13.26 -18.58
C VAL A 120 6.04 -14.62 -18.16
N LYS A 121 6.69 -14.71 -17.00
CA LYS A 121 7.20 -15.99 -16.50
C LYS A 121 6.05 -16.98 -16.26
N GLU A 122 5.02 -16.54 -15.54
CA GLU A 122 3.82 -17.34 -15.28
C GLU A 122 3.13 -17.78 -16.58
N TYR A 123 2.93 -16.88 -17.53
CA TYR A 123 2.35 -17.21 -18.83
C TYR A 123 3.19 -18.23 -19.62
N ALA A 124 4.51 -18.04 -19.66
CA ALA A 124 5.41 -18.91 -20.39
C ALA A 124 5.46 -20.33 -19.79
N GLU A 125 5.46 -20.46 -18.47
CA GLU A 125 5.45 -21.74 -17.75
C GLU A 125 4.10 -22.47 -17.89
N THR A 126 3.00 -21.74 -17.74
CA THR A 126 1.64 -22.33 -17.70
C THR A 126 1.08 -22.64 -19.08
N ILE A 127 1.28 -21.75 -20.06
CA ILE A 127 0.65 -21.88 -21.38
C ILE A 127 1.59 -22.54 -22.39
N ASN A 128 2.87 -22.17 -22.38
CA ASN A 128 3.83 -22.65 -23.37
C ASN A 128 4.76 -23.76 -22.83
N HIS A 129 4.74 -24.01 -21.53
CA HIS A 129 5.68 -24.92 -20.85
C HIS A 129 7.15 -24.61 -21.15
N TRP A 130 7.47 -23.31 -21.28
CA TRP A 130 8.83 -22.86 -21.53
C TRP A 130 9.65 -22.89 -20.24
N ASN A 131 10.87 -23.41 -20.35
CA ASN A 131 11.90 -23.21 -19.33
C ASN A 131 12.55 -21.82 -19.47
N ASP A 132 13.35 -21.42 -18.49
CA ASP A 132 14.02 -20.11 -18.46
C ASP A 132 14.84 -19.82 -19.74
N GLN A 133 15.45 -20.84 -20.35
CA GLN A 133 16.24 -20.67 -21.57
C GLN A 133 15.36 -20.43 -22.82
N ALA A 134 14.27 -21.18 -22.95
CA ALA A 134 13.28 -20.96 -24.00
C ALA A 134 12.61 -19.58 -23.85
N LEU A 135 12.30 -19.19 -22.61
CA LEU A 135 11.76 -17.88 -22.30
C LEU A 135 12.73 -16.74 -22.67
N LEU A 136 14.00 -16.87 -22.32
CA LEU A 136 15.03 -15.90 -22.70
C LEU A 136 15.12 -15.74 -24.23
N ASN A 137 15.05 -16.84 -24.98
CA ASN A 137 15.08 -16.82 -26.44
C ASN A 137 13.80 -16.20 -27.05
N GLY A 138 12.65 -16.42 -26.42
CA GLY A 138 11.33 -15.97 -26.87
C GLY A 138 10.88 -14.60 -26.35
N ILE A 139 11.62 -13.96 -25.44
CA ILE A 139 11.15 -12.77 -24.71
C ILE A 139 10.74 -11.60 -25.61
N SER A 140 11.33 -11.46 -26.80
CA SER A 140 10.95 -10.43 -27.78
C SER A 140 9.49 -10.49 -28.19
N GLN A 141 8.84 -11.65 -28.10
CA GLN A 141 7.42 -11.82 -28.45
C GLN A 141 6.47 -11.08 -27.49
N PHE A 142 6.94 -10.75 -26.28
CA PHE A 142 6.18 -10.02 -25.25
C PHE A 142 6.54 -8.53 -25.19
N LEU A 143 7.54 -8.09 -25.95
CA LEU A 143 7.97 -6.69 -25.97
C LEU A 143 7.34 -5.95 -27.15
N ARG A 144 7.02 -4.68 -26.95
CA ARG A 144 6.47 -3.77 -27.98
C ARG A 144 7.23 -2.45 -27.96
N GLU A 145 7.12 -1.69 -29.04
CA GLU A 145 7.59 -0.30 -29.14
C GLU A 145 9.03 -0.11 -28.60
N THR A 146 9.22 0.84 -27.69
CA THR A 146 10.51 1.20 -27.08
C THR A 146 11.21 0.01 -26.43
N ALA A 147 10.45 -0.88 -25.78
CA ALA A 147 11.03 -2.05 -25.12
C ALA A 147 11.57 -3.08 -26.12
N LEU A 148 10.87 -3.29 -27.23
CA LEU A 148 11.33 -4.19 -28.29
C LEU A 148 12.57 -3.63 -28.98
N GLU A 149 12.56 -2.34 -29.31
CA GLU A 149 13.72 -1.66 -29.92
C GLU A 149 14.97 -1.79 -29.04
N TRP A 150 14.83 -1.49 -27.75
CA TRP A 150 15.91 -1.67 -26.77
C TRP A 150 16.43 -3.12 -26.73
N TYR A 151 15.53 -4.11 -26.77
CA TYR A 151 15.94 -5.52 -26.74
C TYR A 151 16.69 -5.93 -28.01
N CYS A 152 16.28 -5.44 -29.17
CA CYS A 152 17.00 -5.65 -30.42
C CYS A 152 18.44 -5.11 -30.34
N GLN A 153 18.62 -3.91 -29.80
CA GLN A 153 19.95 -3.34 -29.57
C GLN A 153 20.78 -4.16 -28.58
N LEU A 154 20.16 -4.59 -27.47
CA LEU A 154 20.80 -5.45 -26.47
C LEU A 154 21.31 -6.76 -27.07
N ARG A 155 20.53 -7.40 -27.97
CA ARG A 155 20.90 -8.64 -28.66
C ARG A 155 22.11 -8.51 -29.56
N THR A 156 22.31 -7.33 -30.18
CA THR A 156 23.49 -7.06 -31.03
C THR A 156 24.72 -6.61 -30.23
N SER A 157 24.53 -6.25 -28.97
CA SER A 157 25.61 -5.78 -28.11
C SER A 157 26.40 -6.93 -27.48
N ASN A 158 27.63 -6.65 -27.04
CA ASN A 158 28.45 -7.58 -26.24
C ASN A 158 27.86 -7.85 -24.83
N ARG A 159 26.73 -7.22 -24.47
CA ARG A 159 26.07 -7.36 -23.16
C ARG A 159 24.83 -8.26 -23.22
N ARG A 160 24.75 -9.16 -24.21
CA ARG A 160 23.62 -10.09 -24.34
C ARG A 160 23.53 -10.99 -23.09
N PRO A 161 22.39 -11.00 -22.37
CA PRO A 161 22.21 -11.88 -21.22
C PRO A 161 22.25 -13.35 -21.65
N GLN A 162 22.92 -14.19 -20.85
CA GLN A 162 23.01 -15.63 -21.06
C GLN A 162 22.01 -16.41 -20.21
N THR A 163 21.51 -15.79 -19.14
CA THR A 163 20.52 -16.40 -18.24
C THR A 163 19.31 -15.48 -18.08
N TRP A 164 18.17 -16.06 -17.71
CA TRP A 164 16.95 -15.30 -17.42
C TRP A 164 17.15 -14.31 -16.26
N THR A 165 17.91 -14.71 -15.24
CA THR A 165 18.28 -13.85 -14.10
C THR A 165 19.10 -12.64 -14.53
N GLU A 166 20.09 -12.81 -15.41
CA GLU A 166 20.85 -11.70 -15.98
C GLU A 166 19.95 -10.77 -16.80
N PHE A 167 19.04 -11.33 -17.61
CA PHE A 167 18.06 -10.55 -18.35
C PHE A 167 17.19 -9.71 -17.42
N ILE A 168 16.64 -10.30 -16.34
CA ILE A 168 15.85 -9.57 -15.34
C ILE A 168 16.66 -8.39 -14.78
N GLY A 169 17.92 -8.61 -14.41
CA GLY A 169 18.78 -7.55 -13.88
C GLY A 169 18.98 -6.40 -14.88
N ILE A 170 19.29 -6.72 -16.13
CA ILE A 170 19.51 -5.74 -17.20
C ILE A 170 18.20 -5.00 -17.55
N PHE A 171 17.10 -5.73 -17.66
CA PHE A 171 15.77 -5.20 -17.95
C PHE A 171 15.28 -4.24 -16.87
N LEU A 172 15.40 -4.62 -15.60
CA LEU A 172 15.03 -3.76 -14.48
C LEU A 172 15.95 -2.53 -14.42
N ASN A 173 17.25 -2.66 -14.68
CA ASN A 173 18.14 -1.50 -14.72
C ASN A 173 17.77 -0.51 -15.84
N GLN A 174 17.27 -1.00 -16.98
CA GLN A 174 16.82 -0.15 -18.09
C GLN A 174 15.48 0.55 -17.77
N PHE A 175 14.46 -0.23 -17.41
CA PHE A 175 13.07 0.27 -17.35
C PHE A 175 12.63 0.73 -15.95
N ASN A 176 13.45 0.48 -14.93
CA ASN A 176 13.27 1.06 -13.60
C ASN A 176 14.08 2.37 -13.47
N SER A 177 13.66 3.38 -14.24
CA SER A 177 14.35 4.67 -14.32
C SER A 177 14.54 5.32 -12.94
N PRO A 178 15.58 6.15 -12.74
CA PRO A 178 15.76 6.89 -11.48
C PRO A 178 14.52 7.70 -11.07
N MET A 179 13.83 8.29 -12.04
CA MET A 179 12.58 9.04 -11.82
C MET A 179 11.45 8.13 -11.29
N ARG A 180 11.30 6.94 -11.88
CA ARG A 180 10.32 5.94 -11.41
C ARG A 180 10.64 5.50 -9.98
N ARG A 181 11.90 5.19 -9.68
CA ARG A 181 12.32 4.81 -8.31
C ARG A 181 12.02 5.91 -7.31
N ALA A 182 12.33 7.17 -7.63
CA ALA A 182 12.01 8.30 -6.77
C ALA A 182 10.50 8.45 -6.55
N ARG A 183 9.68 8.26 -7.59
CA ARG A 183 8.22 8.28 -7.47
C ARG A 183 7.70 7.15 -6.58
N GLN A 184 8.19 5.93 -6.77
CA GLN A 184 7.78 4.78 -5.96
C GLN A 184 8.22 4.95 -4.50
N GLU A 185 9.41 5.50 -4.26
CA GLU A 185 9.88 5.84 -2.92
C GLU A 185 8.96 6.87 -2.26
N GLN A 186 8.53 7.88 -3.01
CA GLN A 186 7.56 8.87 -2.53
C GLN A 186 6.19 8.22 -2.24
N GLN A 187 5.72 7.31 -3.10
CA GLN A 187 4.49 6.54 -2.86
C GLN A 187 4.61 5.69 -1.60
N TRP A 188 5.76 5.04 -1.38
CA TRP A 188 6.03 4.28 -0.17
C TRP A 188 6.04 5.16 1.07
N LYS A 189 6.72 6.31 1.04
CA LYS A 189 6.75 7.29 2.14
C LYS A 189 5.35 7.75 2.51
N ASN A 190 4.53 8.06 1.50
CA ASN A 190 3.17 8.53 1.69
C ASN A 190 2.14 7.42 1.93
N CYS A 191 2.54 6.15 1.77
CA CYS A 191 1.64 5.02 1.97
C CYS A 191 1.20 4.95 3.43
N LYS A 192 -0.08 5.25 3.66
CA LYS A 192 -0.84 5.04 4.90
C LYS A 192 -2.20 4.45 4.52
N GLN A 193 -2.85 3.79 5.47
CA GLN A 193 -4.23 3.35 5.29
C GLN A 193 -5.15 4.57 5.23
N GLU A 194 -5.95 4.68 4.18
CA GLU A 194 -6.92 5.77 4.01
C GLU A 194 -8.14 5.60 4.94
N GLU A 195 -8.89 6.67 5.22
CA GLU A 195 -10.01 6.61 6.17
C GLU A 195 -11.12 5.64 5.77
N ASN A 196 -11.36 5.52 4.45
CA ASN A 196 -12.41 4.69 3.85
C ASN A 196 -11.87 3.38 3.25
N GLU A 197 -10.60 3.06 3.48
CA GLU A 197 -9.96 1.85 2.98
C GLU A 197 -9.97 0.75 4.05
N THR A 198 -10.46 -0.43 3.68
CA THR A 198 -10.45 -1.60 4.56
C THR A 198 -9.03 -2.14 4.74
N ILE A 199 -8.80 -2.91 5.80
CA ILE A 199 -7.49 -3.52 6.05
C ILE A 199 -7.05 -4.43 4.89
N ASN A 200 -7.99 -5.14 4.25
CA ASN A 200 -7.73 -6.04 3.14
C ASN A 200 -7.27 -5.30 1.88
N GLU A 201 -7.94 -4.20 1.54
CA GLU A 201 -7.53 -3.34 0.43
C GLU A 201 -6.14 -2.73 0.71
N PHE A 202 -5.95 -2.27 1.95
CA PHE A 202 -4.70 -1.67 2.37
C PHE A 202 -3.52 -2.64 2.31
N ILE A 203 -3.65 -3.87 2.82
CA ILE A 203 -2.54 -4.85 2.81
C ILE A 203 -2.17 -5.27 1.39
N VAL A 204 -3.14 -5.38 0.48
CA VAL A 204 -2.86 -5.66 -0.94
C VAL A 204 -2.03 -4.53 -1.56
N ARG A 205 -2.45 -3.28 -1.34
CA ARG A 205 -1.72 -2.09 -1.84
C ARG A 205 -0.34 -1.94 -1.20
N LEU A 206 -0.24 -2.17 0.11
CA LEU A 206 1.02 -2.10 0.85
C LEU A 206 2.00 -3.19 0.39
N ARG A 207 1.55 -4.43 0.23
CA ARG A 207 2.36 -5.54 -0.29
C ARG A 207 2.91 -5.25 -1.68
N ALA A 208 2.08 -4.71 -2.58
CA ALA A 208 2.51 -4.34 -3.92
C ALA A 208 3.67 -3.31 -3.89
N LEU A 209 3.52 -2.25 -3.09
CA LEU A 209 4.59 -1.25 -2.92
C LEU A 209 5.82 -1.82 -2.21
N TRP A 210 5.62 -2.66 -1.20
CA TRP A 210 6.67 -3.28 -0.41
C TRP A 210 7.56 -4.20 -1.26
N GLN A 211 6.97 -5.09 -2.07
CA GLN A 211 7.72 -5.97 -2.96
C GLN A 211 8.57 -5.20 -3.99
N GLU A 212 8.11 -4.03 -4.43
CA GLU A 212 8.86 -3.19 -5.37
C GLU A 212 10.03 -2.46 -4.71
N GLN A 213 9.80 -1.89 -3.53
CA GLN A 213 10.77 -1.04 -2.85
C GLN A 213 11.76 -1.83 -1.99
N LYS A 214 11.31 -2.95 -1.42
CA LYS A 214 12.00 -3.71 -0.38
C LYS A 214 12.07 -5.21 -0.72
N PRO A 215 12.62 -5.60 -1.89
CA PRO A 215 12.61 -7.00 -2.34
C PRO A 215 13.43 -7.96 -1.47
N ASN A 216 14.25 -7.45 -0.54
CA ASN A 216 15.11 -8.24 0.34
C ASN A 216 14.60 -8.30 1.79
N GLU A 217 13.49 -7.63 2.08
CA GLU A 217 12.85 -7.66 3.40
C GLU A 217 11.98 -8.93 3.51
N ASN A 218 11.80 -9.43 4.74
CA ASN A 218 11.01 -10.63 5.02
C ASN A 218 9.58 -10.29 5.49
N GLU A 219 8.77 -11.31 5.81
CA GLU A 219 7.39 -11.07 6.27
C GLU A 219 7.31 -10.30 7.59
N ASP A 220 8.26 -10.50 8.51
CA ASP A 220 8.32 -9.75 9.76
C ASP A 220 8.52 -8.24 9.50
N ASP A 221 9.34 -7.89 8.50
CA ASP A 221 9.51 -6.51 8.05
C ASP A 221 8.19 -5.93 7.53
N LEU A 222 7.45 -6.70 6.72
CA LEU A 222 6.13 -6.32 6.22
C LEU A 222 5.15 -6.07 7.37
N ILE A 223 5.13 -6.94 8.39
CA ILE A 223 4.28 -6.77 9.58
C ILE A 223 4.62 -5.45 10.29
N ARG A 224 5.92 -5.15 10.47
CA ARG A 224 6.35 -3.88 11.06
C ARG A 224 5.88 -2.67 10.25
N HIS A 225 5.99 -2.73 8.92
CA HIS A 225 5.49 -1.67 8.03
C HIS A 225 3.98 -1.52 8.10
N LEU A 226 3.23 -2.63 8.12
CA LEU A 226 1.79 -2.66 8.26
C LEU A 226 1.36 -1.93 9.53
N MET A 227 1.93 -2.31 10.69
CA MET A 227 1.60 -1.70 11.98
C MET A 227 1.93 -0.20 12.03
N CYS A 228 3.00 0.25 11.36
CA CYS A 228 3.38 1.67 11.33
C CYS A 228 2.52 2.51 10.39
N LYS A 229 1.97 1.91 9.33
CA LYS A 229 1.22 2.61 8.27
C LYS A 229 -0.29 2.44 8.38
N MET A 230 -0.76 1.56 9.26
CA MET A 230 -2.17 1.37 9.59
C MET A 230 -2.79 2.65 10.18
N ARG A 231 -4.09 2.84 9.95
CA ARG A 231 -4.81 3.99 10.51
C ARG A 231 -4.88 3.91 12.04
N ASN A 232 -4.73 5.05 12.70
CA ASN A 232 -4.56 5.10 14.16
C ASN A 232 -5.76 4.55 14.94
N ASN A 233 -7.00 4.79 14.49
CA ASN A 233 -8.21 4.28 15.14
C ASN A 233 -8.27 2.75 15.15
N VAL A 234 -7.82 2.08 14.07
CA VAL A 234 -7.71 0.61 14.06
C VAL A 234 -6.55 0.16 14.93
N LEU A 235 -5.37 0.76 14.75
CA LEU A 235 -4.15 0.42 15.49
C LEU A 235 -4.34 0.50 17.02
N THR A 236 -5.05 1.52 17.51
CA THR A 236 -5.29 1.70 18.96
C THR A 236 -6.26 0.68 19.56
N MET A 237 -7.09 0.04 18.73
CA MET A 237 -8.11 -0.92 19.17
C MET A 237 -7.68 -2.37 19.00
N ILE A 238 -6.67 -2.64 18.17
CA ILE A 238 -6.08 -3.97 18.06
C ILE A 238 -5.40 -4.32 19.39
N GLY A 239 -5.86 -5.41 20.01
CA GLY A 239 -5.32 -5.93 21.28
C GLY A 239 -4.14 -6.89 21.12
N ILE A 240 -3.63 -7.12 19.90
CA ILE A 240 -2.53 -8.05 19.66
C ILE A 240 -1.18 -7.40 20.01
N SER A 241 -0.30 -8.22 20.59
CA SER A 241 1.13 -7.95 20.62
C SER A 241 1.70 -7.69 19.21
N ARG A 242 2.75 -6.87 19.13
CA ARG A 242 3.43 -6.56 17.85
C ARG A 242 4.16 -7.74 17.21
N CYS A 243 4.18 -8.89 17.89
CA CYS A 243 4.80 -10.13 17.43
C CYS A 243 3.78 -11.16 16.91
N GLY A 244 2.53 -10.76 16.65
CA GLY A 244 1.52 -11.64 16.05
C GLY A 244 1.84 -11.97 14.58
N SER A 245 1.29 -13.08 14.10
CA SER A 245 1.37 -13.42 12.67
C SER A 245 0.60 -12.42 11.81
N LEU A 246 0.94 -12.32 10.53
CA LEU A 246 0.26 -11.39 9.62
C LEU A 246 -1.25 -11.69 9.53
N ASP A 247 -1.62 -12.96 9.51
CA ASP A 247 -3.03 -13.38 9.46
C ASP A 247 -3.79 -13.03 10.74
N GLU A 248 -3.18 -13.22 11.93
CA GLU A 248 -3.77 -12.78 13.20
C GLU A 248 -4.04 -11.27 13.20
N ILE A 249 -3.06 -10.48 12.75
CA ILE A 249 -3.18 -9.02 12.68
C ILE A 249 -4.32 -8.61 11.74
N ILE A 250 -4.43 -9.26 10.57
CA ILE A 250 -5.52 -9.00 9.62
C ILE A 250 -6.88 -9.36 10.22
N ILE A 251 -7.01 -10.53 10.86
CA ILE A 251 -8.26 -10.98 11.49
C ILE A 251 -8.71 -10.00 12.58
N GLU A 252 -7.82 -9.58 13.48
CA GLU A 252 -8.19 -8.62 14.53
C GLU A 252 -8.48 -7.22 13.97
N ALA A 253 -7.73 -6.77 12.97
CA ALA A 253 -8.03 -5.51 12.30
C ALA A 253 -9.44 -5.53 11.68
N GLN A 254 -9.83 -6.63 11.02
CA GLN A 254 -11.19 -6.79 10.47
C GLN A 254 -12.27 -6.74 11.57
N LYS A 255 -12.05 -7.38 12.72
CA LYS A 255 -12.97 -7.28 13.87
C LYS A 255 -13.12 -5.85 14.36
N VAL A 256 -12.01 -5.10 14.44
CA VAL A 256 -12.03 -3.68 14.81
C VAL A 256 -12.78 -2.84 13.77
N GLU A 257 -12.59 -3.10 12.48
CA GLU A 257 -13.32 -2.43 11.40
C GLU A 257 -14.84 -2.65 11.51
N GLU A 258 -15.27 -3.87 11.80
CA GLU A 258 -16.68 -4.19 12.04
C GLU A 258 -17.23 -3.42 13.26
N ILE A 259 -16.49 -3.36 14.37
CA ILE A 259 -16.89 -2.57 15.56
C ILE A 259 -17.04 -1.08 15.21
N LEU A 260 -16.10 -0.51 14.46
CA LEU A 260 -16.14 0.89 14.02
C LEU A 260 -17.33 1.15 13.08
N TYR A 261 -17.61 0.22 12.17
CA TYR A 261 -18.77 0.29 11.29
C TYR A 261 -20.09 0.30 12.06
N GLN A 262 -20.25 -0.61 13.04
CA GLN A 262 -21.46 -0.66 13.87
C GLN A 262 -21.65 0.60 14.72
N ARG A 263 -20.57 1.15 15.30
CA ARG A 263 -20.62 2.42 16.04
C ARG A 263 -21.09 3.58 15.16
N ASN A 264 -20.51 3.73 13.97
CA ASN A 264 -20.92 4.78 13.02
C ASN A 264 -22.38 4.61 12.58
N LYS A 265 -22.83 3.37 12.34
CA LYS A 265 -24.23 3.06 12.00
C LYS A 265 -25.20 3.45 13.12
N GLN A 266 -24.84 3.24 14.39
CA GLN A 266 -25.65 3.65 15.54
C GLN A 266 -25.71 5.18 15.67
N LEU A 267 -24.61 5.90 15.48
CA LEU A 267 -24.57 7.37 15.49
C LEU A 267 -25.51 7.99 14.44
N HIS A 268 -25.55 7.41 13.24
CA HIS A 268 -26.47 7.84 12.19
C HIS A 268 -27.94 7.52 12.49
N ARG A 269 -28.23 6.45 13.25
CA ARG A 269 -29.61 6.18 13.71
C ARG A 269 -30.08 7.21 14.73
N ASN A 270 -29.26 7.51 15.74
CA ASN A 270 -29.62 8.46 16.80
C ASN A 270 -29.79 9.89 16.26
N SER A 271 -28.94 10.30 15.31
CA SER A 271 -29.02 11.64 14.67
C SER A 271 -30.33 11.89 13.92
N ASN A 272 -30.98 10.85 13.40
CA ASN A 272 -32.27 10.96 12.72
C ASN A 272 -33.46 10.98 13.68
N GLN A 273 -33.28 10.50 14.91
CA GLN A 273 -34.35 10.40 15.91
C GLN A 273 -34.52 11.72 16.69
N ASP A 274 -33.46 12.51 16.84
CA ASP A 274 -33.50 13.82 17.51
C ASP A 274 -33.93 14.98 16.59
N ARG A 275 -34.41 14.70 15.37
CA ARG A 275 -34.99 15.77 14.52
C ARG A 275 -36.40 16.05 15.06
N PRO A 276 -36.63 17.15 15.80
CA PRO A 276 -37.93 17.40 16.41
C PRO A 276 -38.92 17.60 15.28
N GLN A 277 -40.04 16.88 15.31
CA GLN A 277 -41.21 17.19 14.51
C GLN A 277 -41.85 18.50 15.02
N ASN A 278 -41.11 19.60 14.94
CA ASN A 278 -41.66 20.92 15.18
C ASN A 278 -42.16 21.47 13.83
N ASN A 279 -43.49 21.50 13.75
CA ASN A 279 -44.32 22.37 12.90
C ASN A 279 -44.71 21.86 11.51
N THR A 280 -45.85 21.17 11.44
CA THR A 280 -46.93 21.58 10.51
C THR A 280 -48.30 21.36 11.15
N SER A 281 -48.54 22.06 12.26
CA SER A 281 -49.90 22.42 12.68
C SER A 281 -50.03 23.94 12.53
N THR A 282 -50.10 24.41 11.28
CA THR A 282 -50.76 25.67 10.98
C THR A 282 -51.96 25.32 10.13
N THR A 283 -53.00 24.86 10.83
CA THR A 283 -54.39 24.90 10.38
C THR A 283 -54.74 26.36 10.08
N SER A 284 -54.52 26.82 8.85
CA SER A 284 -55.33 27.90 8.30
C SER A 284 -56.67 27.28 7.94
N ILE A 285 -57.63 27.55 8.83
CA ILE A 285 -59.06 27.38 8.64
C ILE A 285 -59.45 28.12 7.35
N TYR A 286 -59.68 27.39 6.27
CA TYR A 286 -60.60 27.79 5.22
C TYR A 286 -61.40 26.56 4.80
N ASN A 287 -62.68 26.61 5.16
CA ASN A 287 -63.73 25.73 4.66
C ASN A 287 -63.77 25.82 3.14
N ASN A 288 -63.72 24.68 2.45
CA ASN A 288 -64.39 24.57 1.16
C ASN A 288 -64.83 23.12 0.94
N ASP A 289 -66.15 22.93 1.02
CA ASP A 289 -66.85 21.72 0.67
C ASP A 289 -66.72 21.46 -0.84
N ASN A 290 -66.05 20.37 -1.23
CA ASN A 290 -66.19 19.84 -2.57
C ASN A 290 -66.09 18.31 -2.58
N PRO A 291 -67.20 17.56 -2.80
CA PRO A 291 -67.23 16.11 -2.65
C PRO A 291 -67.07 15.41 -4.01
N TYR A 292 -65.92 15.51 -4.68
CA TYR A 292 -65.58 14.63 -5.82
C TYR A 292 -64.05 14.62 -6.06
N GLU A 293 -63.28 13.85 -5.30
CA GLU A 293 -61.98 13.32 -5.77
C GLU A 293 -61.43 12.20 -4.87
N ILE A 294 -62.10 11.05 -4.90
CA ILE A 294 -61.52 9.78 -4.47
C ILE A 294 -61.23 8.99 -5.75
N GLN A 295 -59.94 8.86 -6.11
CA GLN A 295 -59.29 7.79 -6.90
C GLN A 295 -58.17 8.34 -7.80
N ALA A 296 -56.96 8.60 -7.28
CA ALA A 296 -55.73 8.60 -8.12
C ALA A 296 -54.40 8.80 -7.35
N VAL A 297 -54.11 8.10 -6.25
CA VAL A 297 -52.69 8.02 -5.80
C VAL A 297 -52.42 6.76 -4.95
N SER A 298 -52.34 5.60 -5.59
CA SER A 298 -51.82 4.36 -4.98
C SER A 298 -50.85 3.56 -5.89
N ALA A 299 -50.27 4.20 -6.92
CA ALA A 299 -49.54 3.48 -7.97
C ALA A 299 -48.03 3.78 -8.09
N TYR A 300 -47.35 4.36 -7.08
CA TYR A 300 -45.91 4.70 -7.20
C TYR A 300 -45.02 4.25 -6.03
N GLN A 301 -45.21 3.02 -5.51
CA GLN A 301 -44.30 2.43 -4.51
C GLN A 301 -43.89 0.98 -4.79
N LYS A 302 -43.73 0.59 -6.06
CA LYS A 302 -43.19 -0.73 -6.40
C LYS A 302 -42.31 -0.71 -7.65
N ASN A 303 -41.10 -0.15 -7.52
CA ASN A 303 -39.93 -0.59 -8.30
C ASN A 303 -38.63 0.07 -7.83
N ARG A 304 -37.97 -0.56 -6.85
CA ARG A 304 -36.50 -0.50 -6.73
C ARG A 304 -35.97 -1.90 -6.47
N GLN A 305 -36.09 -2.74 -7.49
CA GLN A 305 -35.31 -3.96 -7.58
C GLN A 305 -33.90 -3.64 -8.12
N MET A 306 -32.95 -4.33 -7.49
CA MET A 306 -31.54 -4.56 -7.81
C MET A 306 -31.00 -4.03 -9.14
N LYS A 307 -29.97 -3.17 -9.05
CA LYS A 307 -28.97 -3.03 -10.12
C LYS A 307 -27.83 -3.98 -9.85
N THR A 308 -27.69 -4.93 -10.75
CA THR A 308 -26.53 -5.78 -10.96
C THR A 308 -25.28 -4.93 -11.24
N TYR A 309 -24.15 -5.35 -10.65
CA TYR A 309 -22.83 -4.82 -10.99
C TYR A 309 -22.41 -5.40 -12.34
N ALA A 310 -22.64 -4.64 -13.41
CA ALA A 310 -22.02 -4.86 -14.70
C ALA A 310 -20.71 -4.06 -14.76
N ALA A 311 -19.62 -4.77 -15.07
CA ALA A 311 -18.28 -4.25 -15.23
C ALA A 311 -18.22 -3.13 -16.28
N GLY A 312 -17.79 -1.94 -15.87
CA GLY A 312 -17.55 -0.80 -16.74
C GLY A 312 -16.07 -0.67 -17.08
N ASN A 313 -15.75 -0.88 -18.36
CA ASN A 313 -14.48 -0.54 -18.99
C ASN A 313 -14.24 0.97 -18.91
N TYR A 314 -13.19 1.38 -18.21
CA TYR A 314 -12.67 2.75 -18.26
C TYR A 314 -11.83 2.94 -19.53
N THR A 315 -12.43 3.56 -20.56
CA THR A 315 -11.67 4.23 -21.63
C THR A 315 -11.70 5.73 -21.36
N ASN A 316 -10.59 6.26 -20.86
CA ASN A 316 -10.42 7.69 -20.61
C ASN A 316 -9.95 8.36 -21.91
N LYS A 317 -10.89 8.96 -22.66
CA LYS A 317 -10.58 9.83 -23.80
C LYS A 317 -10.30 11.24 -23.30
N TYR A 318 -9.04 11.65 -23.43
CA TYR A 318 -8.59 13.03 -23.39
C TYR A 318 -9.03 13.76 -24.67
N TYR A 319 -9.94 14.71 -24.52
CA TYR A 319 -10.09 15.96 -25.28
C TYR A 319 -10.56 16.96 -24.22
N GLY A 320 -10.08 18.19 -24.09
CA GLY A 320 -9.49 19.14 -25.01
C GLY A 320 -9.87 20.49 -24.40
N ASN A 321 -8.93 21.41 -24.33
CA ASN A 321 -9.10 22.74 -23.72
C ASN A 321 -10.34 23.46 -24.26
N ASP A 322 -11.07 24.13 -23.37
CA ASP A 322 -11.79 25.35 -23.73
C ASP A 322 -11.74 26.38 -22.61
N HIS A 323 -11.14 27.52 -22.96
CA HIS A 323 -11.11 28.75 -22.21
C HIS A 323 -12.50 29.38 -22.19
N GLN A 324 -13.10 29.55 -21.02
CA GLN A 324 -14.09 30.61 -20.83
C GLN A 324 -13.82 31.39 -19.54
N SER A 325 -13.28 32.59 -19.76
CA SER A 325 -13.27 33.72 -18.85
C SER A 325 -14.67 33.98 -18.32
N SER A 326 -14.87 33.84 -17.02
CA SER A 326 -16.01 34.43 -16.34
C SER A 326 -15.52 35.60 -15.48
N GLN A 327 -15.94 36.78 -15.90
CA GLN A 327 -15.77 38.06 -15.25
C GLN A 327 -16.26 37.99 -13.80
N TRP A 328 -15.37 38.33 -12.88
CA TRP A 328 -15.71 38.53 -11.47
C TRP A 328 -16.34 39.91 -11.33
N GLY A 329 -17.66 39.94 -11.20
CA GLY A 329 -18.43 41.12 -10.84
C GLY A 329 -18.24 41.45 -9.36
N ASN A 330 -17.79 42.69 -9.13
CA ASN A 330 -17.83 43.40 -7.85
C ASN A 330 -19.24 43.34 -7.24
N TYR A 331 -19.37 42.94 -5.98
CA TYR A 331 -20.40 43.51 -5.09
C TYR A 331 -20.05 43.31 -3.60
N SER A 332 -20.16 44.43 -2.88
CA SER A 332 -20.56 44.55 -1.48
C SER A 332 -19.50 44.36 -0.39
N SER A 333 -18.93 45.50 -0.02
CA SER A 333 -18.33 45.80 1.28
C SER A 333 -19.36 45.68 2.40
N TYR A 334 -19.14 44.77 3.35
CA TYR A 334 -19.72 44.85 4.69
C TYR A 334 -18.56 44.91 5.71
N PRO A 335 -18.52 45.90 6.61
CA PRO A 335 -17.50 46.00 7.63
C PRO A 335 -17.81 45.03 8.79
N THR A 336 -17.06 43.95 8.92
CA THR A 336 -17.13 43.07 10.10
C THR A 336 -16.22 43.61 11.21
N THR A 337 -16.67 44.68 11.86
CA THR A 337 -16.14 45.08 13.17
C THR A 337 -16.72 44.17 14.25
N ASN A 338 -16.08 43.03 14.51
CA ASN A 338 -16.17 42.36 15.81
C ASN A 338 -15.08 41.31 16.00
N ARG A 339 -13.81 41.76 15.95
CA ARG A 339 -12.72 40.98 16.52
C ARG A 339 -12.54 41.48 17.95
N ARG A 340 -13.11 40.75 18.90
CA ARG A 340 -12.81 40.91 20.33
C ARG A 340 -11.31 40.75 20.51
N ASP A 341 -10.63 41.87 20.71
CA ASP A 341 -9.30 41.93 21.29
C ASP A 341 -9.38 41.36 22.71
N THR A 342 -9.15 40.05 22.82
CA THR A 342 -8.71 39.48 24.08
C THR A 342 -7.29 39.97 24.30
N TYR A 343 -7.18 41.01 25.13
CA TYR A 343 -5.95 41.49 25.75
C TYR A 343 -5.25 40.32 26.46
N SER A 344 -4.42 39.58 25.71
CA SER A 344 -3.39 38.73 26.30
C SER A 344 -2.30 39.65 26.80
N THR A 345 -2.39 40.00 28.08
CA THR A 345 -1.43 40.82 28.83
C THR A 345 -0.10 40.10 29.11
N TYR A 346 0.15 38.95 28.48
CA TYR A 346 1.44 38.29 28.53
C TYR A 346 2.36 38.91 27.47
N GLU A 347 3.37 39.62 27.96
CA GLU A 347 4.48 40.26 27.24
C GLU A 347 5.15 39.32 26.22
N THR A 348 4.52 39.13 25.06
CA THR A 348 5.03 38.22 24.05
C THR A 348 6.19 38.93 23.34
N ARG A 349 7.42 38.47 23.62
CA ARG A 349 8.63 38.93 22.94
C ARG A 349 8.68 38.30 21.55
N CYS A 350 9.10 39.08 20.56
CA CYS A 350 9.33 38.59 19.20
C CYS A 350 10.42 37.50 19.22
N TYR A 351 10.11 36.29 18.77
CA TYR A 351 11.06 35.17 18.73
C TYR A 351 12.26 35.39 17.80
N ALA A 352 12.21 36.37 16.89
CA ALA A 352 13.32 36.68 16.00
C ALA A 352 14.30 37.72 16.58
N CYS A 353 13.80 38.78 17.22
CA CYS A 353 14.65 39.89 17.68
C CYS A 353 14.64 40.10 19.22
N GLY A 354 13.80 39.38 19.96
CA GLY A 354 13.69 39.46 21.42
C GLY A 354 12.98 40.70 21.97
N LYS A 355 12.58 41.66 21.12
CA LYS A 355 11.89 42.90 21.54
C LYS A 355 10.39 42.67 21.73
N LYS A 356 9.76 43.41 22.65
CA LYS A 356 8.32 43.39 22.91
C LYS A 356 7.57 44.25 21.88
N GLY A 357 6.26 44.01 21.72
CA GLY A 357 5.36 44.85 20.91
C GLY A 357 5.07 44.37 19.48
N HIS A 358 5.64 43.24 19.04
CA HIS A 358 5.32 42.62 17.75
C HIS A 358 5.60 41.12 17.78
N ASN A 359 4.97 40.36 16.88
CA ASN A 359 5.26 38.94 16.66
C ASN A 359 6.32 38.75 15.55
N ARG A 360 6.83 37.52 15.37
CA ARG A 360 7.88 37.20 14.39
C ARG A 360 7.55 37.69 12.96
N ASN A 361 6.29 37.64 12.55
CA ASN A 361 5.86 37.99 11.20
C ASN A 361 5.85 39.49 10.94
N ASN A 362 5.79 40.30 12.00
CA ASN A 362 5.85 41.77 11.93
C ASN A 362 7.19 42.28 12.45
N CYS A 363 8.25 41.47 12.40
CA CYS A 363 9.56 41.86 12.91
C CYS A 363 10.24 42.82 11.92
N PRO A 364 10.48 44.08 12.29
CA PRO A 364 11.08 45.06 11.36
C PRO A 364 12.51 44.69 10.96
N GLN A 365 13.17 43.77 11.70
CA GLN A 365 14.50 43.27 11.35
C GLN A 365 14.50 42.13 10.33
N GLN A 366 13.35 41.55 9.97
CA GLN A 366 13.31 40.47 8.97
C GLN A 366 13.79 40.89 7.58
N TYR A 367 13.71 42.19 7.24
CA TYR A 367 14.16 42.69 5.94
C TYR A 367 15.66 43.01 5.87
N ASN A 368 16.38 42.98 7.01
CA ASN A 368 17.79 43.40 7.06
C ASN A 368 18.80 42.24 7.06
N THR A 369 18.36 40.99 7.24
CA THR A 369 19.28 39.83 7.25
C THR A 369 19.64 39.32 5.85
N TYR A 370 18.88 39.67 4.81
CA TYR A 370 19.18 39.24 3.44
C TYR A 370 20.34 40.01 2.80
N SER A 371 20.66 41.23 3.27
CA SER A 371 21.74 42.05 2.71
C SER A 371 23.14 41.73 3.26
N GLN A 372 23.25 41.03 4.39
CA GLN A 372 24.56 40.67 4.98
C GLN A 372 25.07 39.26 4.60
N GLN A 373 24.23 38.38 4.04
CA GLN A 373 24.67 37.03 3.65
C GLN A 373 25.34 36.93 2.27
N GLN A 374 25.35 37.99 1.44
CA GLN A 374 26.06 37.97 0.15
C GLN A 374 27.57 38.27 0.23
N SER A 375 28.14 38.53 1.42
CA SER A 375 29.54 38.94 1.57
C SER A 375 30.55 37.82 1.90
N TRP A 376 30.14 36.55 1.98
CA TRP A 376 30.98 35.47 2.53
C TRP A 376 31.47 34.41 1.53
N TYR A 377 31.41 34.65 0.22
CA TYR A 377 31.84 33.68 -0.79
C TYR A 377 32.74 34.29 -1.88
N TYR A 378 33.96 34.69 -1.50
CA TYR A 378 35.10 34.75 -2.43
C TYR A 378 36.38 34.41 -1.66
N PRO A 379 36.97 33.21 -1.83
CA PRO A 379 38.33 32.97 -1.40
C PRO A 379 39.29 33.73 -2.33
N LYS A 380 40.14 34.57 -1.76
CA LYS A 380 41.30 35.15 -2.43
C LYS A 380 42.29 34.02 -2.73
N ASN A 381 42.66 33.90 -4.00
CA ASN A 381 43.82 33.14 -4.43
C ASN A 381 45.03 34.06 -4.37
N ASP A 382 45.87 33.88 -3.38
CA ASP A 382 47.26 34.33 -3.38
C ASP A 382 48.04 33.27 -2.60
N ASP A 383 49.03 32.67 -3.26
CA ASP A 383 50.40 32.50 -2.75
C ASP A 383 51.14 31.52 -3.68
N GLY A 384 52.11 32.09 -4.40
CA GLY A 384 53.04 31.34 -5.23
C GLY A 384 54.05 30.58 -4.37
N ALA A 385 54.49 29.43 -4.90
CA ALA A 385 55.70 28.77 -4.47
C ALA A 385 56.46 28.29 -5.71
N GLN A 386 57.60 28.93 -5.96
CA GLN A 386 58.69 28.43 -6.77
C GLN A 386 59.42 27.33 -6.01
N ASP A 387 59.86 26.31 -6.76
CA ASP A 387 61.00 25.39 -6.56
C ASP A 387 60.56 24.03 -7.12
N GLY A 388 61.16 23.45 -8.16
CA GLY A 388 62.58 23.33 -8.41
C GLY A 388 62.99 21.87 -8.10
N ARG A 389 63.68 21.22 -9.05
CA ARG A 389 64.27 19.85 -9.05
C ARG A 389 63.40 18.76 -9.67
N ASP A 390 63.94 17.76 -10.34
CA ASP A 390 65.20 17.54 -11.06
C ASP A 390 65.00 16.19 -11.76
N HIS A 391 65.66 15.98 -12.89
CA HIS A 391 65.57 14.77 -13.69
C HIS A 391 66.29 13.58 -13.03
N GLY A 392 65.70 12.38 -13.13
CA GLY A 392 66.38 11.14 -12.76
C GLY A 392 65.60 9.91 -13.18
N ALA A 393 65.83 9.44 -14.40
CA ALA A 393 65.51 8.08 -14.83
C ALA A 393 66.54 7.08 -14.28
N PRO A 394 66.18 5.79 -14.19
CA PRO A 394 67.12 4.77 -14.62
C PRO A 394 66.51 3.68 -15.50
N ASN A 395 67.42 3.04 -16.24
CA ASN A 395 67.27 1.87 -17.12
C ASN A 395 66.48 0.71 -16.52
#